data_AF-A0A367YES3-F1
#
_entry.id   AF-A0A367YES3-F1
#
_cell.length_a   1.000
_cell.length_b   1.000
_cell.length_c   1.000
_cell.angle_alpha   90.00
_cell.angle_beta   90.00
_cell.angle_gamma   90.00
#
_symmetry.space_group_name_H-M   'P 1'
#
loop_
_entity.id
_entity.type
_entity.pdbx_description
1 polymer ?
#
loop_
_entity_poly.entity_id
_entity_poly.type
_entity_poly.pdbx_seq_one_letter_code
_entity_poly.pdbx_strand_id
1 'polypeptide(L)'
;MSDSEYTLKEETTLPASLSLPAYVPLLREHEREFDLQFRRDSTAVIFQQQLKQVRDMADHYIRYILSNPHLDFSESVLEKYLVSLEDLNKVERETRKLEKVRELPNVQEAMSAQRRELNLASLLEFQKIDAPQLPDVIRQEFDNLILTAPATNQAYSKFLKDALFVIKHPEETIPDENANDDDDELNISGGKVSLKDAITLNYYEKPVRSNSCGHTYEESSIRAHLATKNTCPISGCNATISPNSLKPDRLMLMRIRAATRMERHNNRNLETVV
;
A
#
# COMPACT_ATOMS: atom_id res chain seq x y z
N MET A 1 -71.29 -13.68 51.59
CA MET A 1 -70.33 -12.55 51.70
C MET A 1 -68.98 -13.18 51.98
N SER A 2 -67.96 -13.17 51.14
CA SER A 2 -67.73 -12.61 49.80
C SER A 2 -66.42 -13.26 49.35
N ASP A 3 -66.45 -14.02 48.25
CA ASP A 3 -65.25 -14.53 47.59
C ASP A 3 -64.49 -13.37 46.94
N SER A 4 -63.23 -13.18 47.29
CA SER A 4 -62.33 -12.23 46.62
C SER A 4 -61.41 -12.99 45.68
N GLU A 5 -61.88 -13.21 44.45
CA GLU A 5 -61.02 -13.60 43.33
C GLU A 5 -60.01 -12.49 43.04
N TYR A 6 -58.73 -12.80 43.27
CA TYR A 6 -57.62 -11.95 42.88
C TYR A 6 -57.39 -12.15 41.37
N THR A 7 -58.02 -11.32 40.54
CA THR A 7 -57.83 -11.36 39.08
C THR A 7 -56.53 -10.64 38.74
N LEU A 8 -55.47 -11.42 38.45
CA LEU A 8 -54.30 -10.93 37.71
C LEU A 8 -54.77 -10.52 36.31
N LYS A 9 -54.91 -9.21 36.08
CA LYS A 9 -55.10 -8.68 34.74
C LYS A 9 -53.74 -8.70 34.05
N GLU A 10 -53.51 -9.72 33.22
CA GLU A 10 -52.57 -9.62 32.12
C GLU A 10 -53.07 -8.51 31.19
N GLU A 11 -52.52 -7.31 31.32
CA GLU A 11 -52.71 -6.26 30.33
C GLU A 11 -51.94 -6.66 29.07
N THR A 12 -52.58 -7.47 28.23
CA THR A 12 -52.24 -7.64 26.82
C THR A 12 -52.64 -6.38 26.05
N THR A 13 -51.97 -5.25 26.30
CA THR A 13 -52.09 -4.07 25.44
C THR A 13 -50.83 -3.95 24.60
N LEU A 14 -50.98 -4.24 23.30
CA LEU A 14 -49.93 -3.94 22.32
C LEU A 14 -49.69 -2.42 22.33
N PRO A 15 -48.45 -1.94 22.43
CA PRO A 15 -48.16 -0.51 22.44
C PRO A 15 -48.64 0.16 21.15
N ALA A 16 -49.21 1.36 21.26
CA ALA A 16 -49.87 2.11 20.19
C ALA A 16 -48.96 2.48 19.00
N SER A 17 -47.65 2.32 19.13
CA SER A 17 -46.68 2.40 18.05
C SER A 17 -45.87 1.10 17.99
N LEU A 18 -46.29 0.17 17.13
CA LEU A 18 -45.51 -1.01 16.76
C LEU A 18 -44.36 -0.60 15.85
N SER A 19 -43.42 0.19 16.35
CA SER A 19 -42.18 0.50 15.66
C SER A 19 -41.16 -0.61 15.93
N LEU A 20 -40.55 -1.13 14.87
CA LEU A 20 -39.44 -2.06 14.99
C LEU A 20 -38.29 -1.38 15.75
N PRO A 21 -37.56 -2.11 16.61
CA PRO A 21 -36.35 -1.58 17.23
C PRO A 21 -35.32 -1.22 16.16
N ALA A 22 -34.47 -0.24 16.44
CA ALA A 22 -33.41 0.18 15.53
C ALA A 22 -32.38 -0.93 15.23
N TYR A 23 -32.31 -1.93 16.11
CA TYR A 23 -31.43 -3.07 16.01
C TYR A 23 -32.12 -4.36 16.44
N VAL A 24 -31.78 -5.47 15.77
CA VAL A 24 -32.24 -6.83 16.08
C VAL A 24 -31.00 -7.72 16.26
N PRO A 25 -30.94 -8.53 17.33
CA PRO A 25 -29.81 -9.42 17.57
C PRO A 25 -29.64 -10.45 16.44
N LEU A 26 -28.40 -10.87 16.20
CA LEU A 26 -28.09 -11.91 15.22
C LEU A 26 -28.76 -13.24 15.61
N LEU A 27 -29.63 -13.76 14.73
CA LEU A 27 -30.28 -15.04 14.94
C LEU A 27 -29.28 -16.19 14.73
N ARG A 28 -29.42 -17.25 15.53
CA ARG A 28 -28.58 -18.46 15.45
C ARG A 28 -28.55 -19.08 14.05
N GLU A 29 -29.65 -18.99 13.33
CA GLU A 29 -29.79 -19.52 11.97
C GLU A 29 -28.84 -18.82 10.97
N HIS A 30 -28.57 -17.53 11.20
CA HIS A 30 -27.72 -16.71 10.34
C HIS A 30 -26.28 -16.56 10.87
N GLU A 31 -25.94 -17.12 12.04
CA GLU A 31 -24.57 -17.08 12.58
C GLU A 31 -23.55 -17.66 11.60
N ARG A 32 -23.91 -18.78 10.95
CA ARG A 32 -23.04 -19.41 9.96
C ARG A 32 -22.83 -18.52 8.73
N GLU A 33 -23.88 -17.89 8.21
CA GLU A 33 -23.80 -17.01 7.04
C GLU A 33 -23.01 -15.74 7.35
N PHE A 34 -23.19 -15.22 8.57
CA PHE A 34 -22.41 -14.10 9.09
C PHE A 34 -20.93 -14.45 9.22
N ASP A 35 -20.58 -15.60 9.80
CA ASP A 35 -19.20 -16.05 9.95
C ASP A 35 -18.50 -16.31 8.61
N LEU A 36 -19.25 -16.66 7.56
CA LEU A 36 -18.70 -16.83 6.22
C LEU A 36 -18.19 -15.51 5.62
N GLN A 37 -18.74 -14.36 6.01
CA GLN A 37 -18.33 -13.05 5.49
C GLN A 37 -16.88 -12.66 5.87
N PHE A 38 -16.37 -13.24 6.96
CA PHE A 38 -15.03 -12.93 7.48
C PHE A 38 -13.97 -13.94 7.04
N ARG A 39 -14.35 -14.98 6.29
CA ARG A 39 -13.41 -16.00 5.85
C ARG A 39 -12.69 -15.60 4.57
N ARG A 40 -11.47 -16.12 4.41
CA ARG A 40 -10.76 -16.08 3.13
C ARG A 40 -11.57 -16.77 2.05
N ASP A 41 -12.05 -15.97 1.12
CA ASP A 41 -12.66 -16.44 -0.09
C ASP A 41 -11.62 -16.51 -1.24
N SER A 42 -12.00 -17.18 -2.31
CA SER A 42 -11.36 -17.20 -3.63
C SER A 42 -10.94 -15.80 -4.11
N THR A 43 -11.69 -14.76 -3.75
CA THR A 43 -11.39 -13.35 -4.07
C THR A 43 -10.03 -12.90 -3.55
N ALA A 44 -9.63 -13.29 -2.33
CA ALA A 44 -8.33 -12.93 -1.76
C ALA A 44 -7.17 -13.49 -2.60
N VAL A 45 -7.30 -14.72 -3.09
CA VAL A 45 -6.31 -15.36 -3.97
C VAL A 45 -6.25 -14.65 -5.32
N ILE A 46 -7.41 -14.28 -5.87
CA ILE A 46 -7.50 -13.54 -7.14
C ILE A 46 -6.79 -12.19 -7.02
N PHE A 47 -7.01 -11.43 -5.94
CA PHE A 47 -6.35 -10.13 -5.74
C PHE A 47 -4.83 -10.27 -5.65
N GLN A 48 -4.33 -11.28 -4.93
CA GLN A 48 -2.88 -11.53 -4.86
C GLN A 48 -2.28 -11.87 -6.22
N GLN A 49 -2.99 -12.65 -7.04
CA GLN A 49 -2.57 -12.96 -8.40
C GLN A 49 -2.58 -11.70 -9.29
N GLN A 50 -3.63 -10.89 -9.22
CA GLN A 50 -3.73 -9.63 -9.95
C GLN A 50 -2.63 -8.65 -9.56
N LEU A 51 -2.35 -8.49 -8.27
CA LEU A 51 -1.27 -7.65 -7.79
C LEU A 51 0.09 -8.10 -8.37
N LYS A 52 0.36 -9.41 -8.36
CA LYS A 52 1.56 -9.96 -8.96
C LYS A 52 1.62 -9.71 -10.47
N GLN A 53 0.52 -9.88 -11.18
CA GLN A 53 0.43 -9.61 -12.62
C GLN A 53 0.70 -8.15 -12.95
N VAL A 54 0.06 -7.20 -12.24
CA VAL A 54 0.28 -5.76 -12.47
C VAL A 54 1.75 -5.39 -12.22
N ARG A 55 2.35 -5.93 -11.16
CA ARG A 55 3.79 -5.76 -10.89
C ARG A 55 4.66 -6.32 -12.01
N ASP A 56 4.40 -7.54 -12.45
CA ASP A 56 5.19 -8.19 -13.50
C ASP A 56 5.05 -7.45 -14.85
N MET A 57 3.85 -6.91 -15.14
CA MET A 57 3.60 -6.06 -16.31
C MET A 57 4.36 -4.73 -16.24
N ALA A 58 4.33 -4.04 -15.10
CA ALA A 58 5.07 -2.79 -14.91
C ALA A 58 6.58 -3.02 -15.03
N ASP A 59 7.10 -4.11 -14.46
CA ASP A 59 8.52 -4.47 -14.57
C ASP A 59 8.90 -4.87 -16.00
N HIS A 60 8.03 -5.60 -16.71
CA HIS A 60 8.24 -5.91 -18.12
C HIS A 60 8.28 -4.64 -18.97
N TYR A 61 7.34 -3.71 -18.77
CA TYR A 61 7.32 -2.42 -19.45
C TYR A 61 8.62 -1.64 -19.24
N ILE A 62 9.06 -1.53 -17.99
CA ILE A 62 10.30 -0.84 -17.63
C ILE A 62 11.51 -1.51 -18.31
N ARG A 63 11.65 -2.84 -18.20
CA ARG A 63 12.77 -3.56 -18.82
C ARG A 63 12.75 -3.41 -20.35
N TYR A 64 11.59 -3.53 -20.97
CA TYR A 64 11.44 -3.41 -22.41
C TYR A 64 11.87 -2.03 -22.90
N ILE A 65 11.45 -0.96 -22.23
CA ILE A 65 11.92 0.38 -22.55
C ILE A 65 13.42 0.48 -22.33
N LEU A 66 13.94 0.04 -21.17
CA LEU A 66 15.37 0.06 -20.84
C LEU A 66 16.26 -0.72 -21.82
N SER A 67 15.73 -1.75 -22.49
CA SER A 67 16.44 -2.47 -23.56
C SER A 67 16.37 -1.80 -24.92
N ASN A 68 15.43 -0.87 -25.15
CA ASN A 68 15.21 -0.19 -26.42
C ASN A 68 15.51 1.32 -26.29
N PRO A 69 16.70 1.80 -26.70
CA PRO A 69 17.12 3.19 -26.48
C PRO A 69 16.34 4.25 -27.27
N HIS A 70 15.58 3.83 -28.28
CA HIS A 70 14.76 4.70 -29.12
C HIS A 70 13.36 4.94 -28.54
N LEU A 71 12.98 4.23 -27.48
CA LEU A 71 11.70 4.38 -26.80
C LEU A 71 11.87 5.22 -25.53
N ASP A 72 10.91 6.11 -25.33
CA ASP A 72 10.80 6.94 -24.13
C ASP A 72 9.78 6.37 -23.14
N PHE A 73 9.98 6.67 -21.86
CA PHE A 73 8.99 6.37 -20.83
C PHE A 73 7.72 7.20 -21.03
N SER A 74 6.57 6.54 -20.90
CA SER A 74 5.26 7.20 -20.86
C SER A 74 4.86 7.37 -19.40
N GLU A 75 4.83 8.61 -18.95
CA GLU A 75 4.43 8.98 -17.59
C GLU A 75 3.03 8.46 -17.26
N SER A 76 2.08 8.63 -18.19
CA SER A 76 0.70 8.17 -18.00
C SER A 76 0.57 6.66 -17.83
N VAL A 77 1.46 5.87 -18.44
CA VAL A 77 1.47 4.40 -18.28
C VAL A 77 1.98 4.02 -16.89
N LEU A 78 3.07 4.65 -16.43
CA LEU A 78 3.62 4.41 -15.11
C LEU A 78 2.67 4.88 -14.00
N GLU A 79 2.01 6.03 -14.17
CA GLU A 79 0.98 6.53 -13.26
C GLU A 79 -0.20 5.55 -13.15
N LYS A 80 -0.68 5.00 -14.28
CA LYS A 80 -1.73 3.96 -14.26
C LYS A 80 -1.32 2.71 -13.49
N TYR A 81 -0.07 2.25 -13.66
CA TYR A 81 0.43 1.10 -12.89
C TYR A 81 0.54 1.41 -11.40
N LEU A 82 1.00 2.60 -11.04
CA LEU A 82 1.10 3.04 -9.64
C LEU A 82 -0.27 3.06 -8.97
N VAL A 83 -1.24 3.75 -9.58
CA VAL A 83 -2.62 3.84 -9.06
C VAL A 83 -3.23 2.43 -8.92
N SER A 84 -3.08 1.59 -9.95
CA SER A 84 -3.59 0.22 -9.90
C SER A 84 -2.99 -0.60 -8.75
N LEU A 85 -1.70 -0.43 -8.48
CA LEU A 85 -1.03 -1.12 -7.36
C LEU A 85 -1.45 -0.57 -6.00
N GLU A 86 -1.64 0.74 -5.87
CA GLU A 86 -2.12 1.37 -4.63
C GLU A 86 -3.54 0.93 -4.29
N ASP A 87 -4.43 0.89 -5.29
CA ASP A 87 -5.80 0.42 -5.16
C ASP A 87 -5.84 -1.07 -4.75
N LEU A 88 -5.07 -1.93 -5.43
CA LEU A 88 -5.01 -3.35 -5.08
C LEU A 88 -4.42 -3.59 -3.68
N ASN A 89 -3.39 -2.83 -3.28
CA ASN A 89 -2.85 -2.89 -1.93
C ASN A 89 -3.84 -2.37 -0.88
N LYS A 90 -4.68 -1.39 -1.21
CA LYS A 90 -5.77 -0.92 -0.34
C LYS A 90 -6.78 -2.05 -0.14
N VAL A 91 -7.26 -2.66 -1.22
CA VAL A 91 -8.23 -3.78 -1.16
C VAL A 91 -7.67 -4.94 -0.36
N GLU A 92 -6.40 -5.33 -0.56
CA GLU A 92 -5.77 -6.40 0.22
C GLU A 92 -5.72 -6.06 1.72
N ARG A 93 -5.41 -4.81 2.07
CA ARG A 93 -5.39 -4.34 3.46
C ARG A 93 -6.78 -4.43 4.09
N GLU A 94 -7.79 -3.85 3.44
CA GLU A 94 -9.17 -3.86 3.95
C GLU A 94 -9.73 -5.28 4.10
N THR A 95 -9.41 -6.18 3.15
CA THR A 95 -9.80 -7.60 3.23
C THR A 95 -9.16 -8.28 4.43
N ARG A 96 -7.86 -8.05 4.67
CA ARG A 96 -7.17 -8.58 5.85
C ARG A 96 -7.66 -7.98 7.16
N LYS A 97 -8.08 -6.71 7.16
CA LYS A 97 -8.72 -6.10 8.34
C LYS A 97 -10.00 -6.85 8.66
N LEU A 98 -10.86 -7.07 7.65
CA LEU A 98 -12.11 -7.79 7.81
C LEU A 98 -11.88 -9.20 8.39
N GLU A 99 -10.92 -9.95 7.85
CA GLU A 99 -10.53 -11.27 8.39
C GLU A 99 -10.21 -11.22 9.89
N LYS A 100 -9.42 -10.22 10.31
CA LYS A 100 -8.92 -10.13 11.69
C LYS A 100 -9.94 -9.57 12.68
N VAL A 101 -10.84 -8.69 12.25
CA VAL A 101 -11.83 -8.07 13.15
C VAL A 101 -12.71 -9.13 13.81
N ARG A 102 -13.00 -10.25 13.12
CA ARG A 102 -13.76 -11.36 13.69
C ARG A 102 -13.07 -12.07 14.85
N GLU A 103 -11.74 -12.07 14.86
CA GLU A 103 -10.90 -12.73 15.88
C GLU A 103 -10.68 -11.85 17.11
N LEU A 104 -11.08 -10.58 17.08
CA LEU A 104 -10.87 -9.66 18.20
C LEU A 104 -11.76 -10.01 19.40
N PRO A 105 -11.23 -9.90 20.64
CA PRO A 105 -11.95 -10.26 21.85
C PRO A 105 -13.22 -9.41 22.03
N ASN A 106 -13.15 -8.10 21.77
CA ASN A 106 -14.29 -7.18 21.90
C ASN A 106 -15.47 -7.59 21.00
N VAL A 107 -15.18 -8.03 19.77
CA VAL A 107 -16.19 -8.50 18.82
C VAL A 107 -16.77 -9.85 19.27
N GLN A 108 -15.94 -10.76 19.75
CA GLN A 108 -16.40 -12.06 20.27
C GLN A 108 -17.28 -11.90 21.52
N GLU A 109 -16.92 -10.99 22.42
CA GLU A 109 -17.70 -10.65 23.60
C GLU A 109 -19.05 -10.05 23.21
N ALA A 110 -19.07 -9.06 22.31
CA ALA A 110 -20.30 -8.47 21.78
C ALA A 110 -21.21 -9.52 21.14
N MET A 111 -20.66 -10.46 20.36
CA MET A 111 -21.44 -11.56 19.78
C MET A 111 -22.01 -12.50 20.84
N SER A 112 -21.25 -12.80 21.89
CA SER A 112 -21.72 -13.67 22.98
C SER A 112 -22.86 -13.04 23.77
N ALA A 113 -22.80 -11.71 23.99
CA ALA A 113 -23.81 -10.94 24.69
C ALA A 113 -25.15 -10.87 23.93
N GLN A 114 -25.09 -10.95 22.59
CA GLN A 114 -26.25 -10.82 21.72
C GLN A 114 -27.05 -12.10 21.46
N ARG A 115 -26.73 -13.22 22.13
CA ARG A 115 -27.50 -14.49 22.01
C ARG A 115 -28.92 -14.43 22.57
N ARG A 116 -29.41 -13.27 23.01
CA ARG A 116 -30.79 -13.10 23.50
C ARG A 116 -31.73 -13.01 22.31
N GLU A 117 -32.68 -13.92 22.23
CA GLU A 117 -33.68 -13.94 21.16
C GLU A 117 -34.68 -12.79 21.31
N LEU A 118 -35.06 -12.15 20.19
CA LEU A 118 -36.13 -11.16 20.17
C LEU A 118 -37.48 -11.87 20.31
N ASN A 119 -38.14 -11.66 21.43
CA ASN A 119 -39.51 -12.12 21.67
C ASN A 119 -40.39 -10.95 22.16
N LEU A 120 -41.69 -11.20 22.32
CA LEU A 120 -42.65 -10.17 22.73
C LEU A 120 -42.31 -9.55 24.11
N ALA A 121 -41.69 -10.33 25.01
CA ALA A 121 -41.29 -9.86 26.33
C ALA A 121 -40.03 -8.99 26.29
N SER A 122 -39.09 -9.28 25.38
CA SER A 122 -37.83 -8.55 25.23
C SER A 122 -37.91 -7.36 24.26
N LEU A 123 -39.01 -7.20 23.52
CA LEU A 123 -39.18 -6.14 22.52
C LEU A 123 -39.03 -4.73 23.10
N LEU A 124 -39.61 -4.50 24.29
CA LEU A 124 -39.50 -3.21 24.99
C LEU A 124 -38.07 -2.94 25.50
N GLU A 125 -37.30 -3.99 25.77
CA GLU A 125 -35.89 -3.84 26.15
C GLU A 125 -35.08 -3.40 24.93
N PHE A 126 -35.22 -4.09 23.80
CA PHE A 126 -34.50 -3.73 22.56
C PHE A 126 -34.85 -2.35 22.01
N GLN A 127 -36.06 -1.84 22.27
CA GLN A 127 -36.43 -0.46 21.93
C GLN A 127 -35.74 0.60 22.81
N LYS A 128 -35.25 0.23 23.99
CA LYS A 128 -34.63 1.16 24.98
C LYS A 128 -33.11 1.04 25.07
N ILE A 129 -32.49 0.11 24.35
CA ILE A 129 -31.03 -0.07 24.39
C ILE A 129 -30.35 1.02 23.55
N ASP A 130 -29.67 1.94 24.23
CA ASP A 130 -28.77 2.95 23.65
C ASP A 130 -27.29 2.50 23.64
N ALA A 131 -27.00 1.24 23.99
CA ALA A 131 -25.63 0.70 23.99
C ALA A 131 -25.11 0.45 22.56
N PRO A 132 -23.79 0.54 22.33
CA PRO A 132 -23.21 0.23 21.02
C PRO A 132 -23.55 -1.20 20.62
N GLN A 133 -24.17 -1.35 19.45
CA GLN A 133 -24.60 -2.64 18.95
C GLN A 133 -23.42 -3.36 18.28
N LEU A 134 -23.52 -4.68 18.08
CA LEU A 134 -22.48 -5.44 17.39
C LEU A 134 -21.99 -4.82 16.07
N PRO A 135 -22.84 -4.26 15.17
CA PRO A 135 -22.36 -3.58 13.98
C PRO A 135 -21.48 -2.35 14.29
N ASP A 136 -21.78 -1.62 15.36
CA ASP A 136 -21.03 -0.44 15.77
C ASP A 136 -19.67 -0.84 16.36
N VAL A 137 -19.65 -1.89 17.18
CA VAL A 137 -18.41 -2.48 17.72
C VAL A 137 -17.53 -2.98 16.58
N ILE A 138 -18.09 -3.70 15.59
CA ILE A 138 -17.32 -4.18 14.43
C ILE A 138 -16.75 -3.01 13.62
N ARG A 139 -17.54 -1.96 13.37
CA ARG A 139 -17.06 -0.77 12.64
C ARG A 139 -15.95 -0.07 13.39
N GLN A 140 -16.13 0.16 14.68
CA GLN A 140 -15.12 0.82 15.51
C GLN A 140 -13.82 0.02 15.54
N GLU A 141 -13.90 -1.29 15.76
CA GLU A 141 -12.71 -2.16 15.76
C GLU A 141 -12.06 -2.26 14.37
N PHE A 142 -12.85 -2.24 13.29
CA PHE A 142 -12.35 -2.22 11.93
C PHE A 142 -11.58 -0.94 11.62
N ASP A 143 -12.14 0.22 11.99
CA ASP A 143 -11.51 1.54 11.78
C ASP A 143 -10.24 1.69 12.62
N ASN A 144 -10.24 1.15 13.85
CA ASN A 144 -9.06 1.14 14.73
C ASN A 144 -7.97 0.16 14.26
N LEU A 145 -8.29 -0.81 13.39
CA LEU A 145 -7.33 -1.84 12.99
C LEU A 145 -6.32 -1.28 11.97
N ILE A 146 -5.11 -0.98 12.43
CA ILE A 146 -4.02 -0.56 11.56
C ILE A 146 -3.22 -1.78 11.12
N LEU A 147 -3.30 -2.11 9.83
CA LEU A 147 -2.46 -3.14 9.20
C LEU A 147 -1.44 -2.51 8.27
N THR A 148 -0.17 -2.79 8.54
CA THR A 148 0.91 -2.44 7.62
C THR A 148 0.88 -3.38 6.41
N ALA A 149 1.08 -2.81 5.22
CA ALA A 149 1.22 -3.59 4.00
C ALA A 149 2.48 -4.47 4.08
N PRO A 150 2.54 -5.61 3.38
CA PRO A 150 3.76 -6.38 3.30
C PRO A 150 4.88 -5.53 2.68
N ALA A 151 6.06 -5.56 3.30
CA ALA A 151 7.22 -4.72 2.93
C ALA A 151 7.60 -4.82 1.44
N THR A 152 7.36 -5.96 0.80
CA THR A 152 7.64 -6.19 -0.61
C THR A 152 6.81 -5.32 -1.55
N ASN A 153 5.53 -5.12 -1.23
CA ASN A 153 4.62 -4.36 -2.09
C ASN A 153 4.89 -2.86 -1.91
N GLN A 154 5.09 -2.44 -0.67
CA GLN A 154 5.46 -1.08 -0.33
C GLN A 154 6.76 -0.65 -1.03
N ALA A 155 7.78 -1.53 -1.04
CA ALA A 155 9.05 -1.26 -1.72
C ALA A 155 8.89 -1.08 -3.24
N TYR A 156 7.99 -1.85 -3.88
CA TYR A 156 7.78 -1.73 -5.33
C TYR A 156 6.96 -0.49 -5.70
N SER A 157 5.91 -0.16 -4.94
CA SER A 157 5.17 1.09 -5.12
C SER A 157 6.09 2.30 -4.93
N LYS A 158 6.95 2.28 -3.90
CA LYS A 158 7.98 3.32 -3.71
C LYS A 158 8.91 3.42 -4.92
N PHE A 159 9.41 2.30 -5.42
CA PHE A 159 10.24 2.29 -6.63
C PHE A 159 9.54 2.91 -7.85
N LEU A 160 8.24 2.70 -8.04
CA LEU A 160 7.50 3.34 -9.14
C LEU A 160 7.32 4.85 -8.94
N LYS A 161 7.09 5.30 -7.70
CA LYS A 161 7.06 6.74 -7.36
C LYS A 161 8.42 7.39 -7.65
N ASP A 162 9.49 6.77 -7.17
CA ASP A 162 10.87 7.17 -7.41
C ASP A 162 11.18 7.24 -8.91
N ALA A 163 10.74 6.24 -9.68
CA ALA A 163 10.90 6.20 -11.12
C ALA A 163 10.17 7.35 -11.83
N LEU A 164 8.91 7.61 -11.45
CA LEU A 164 8.12 8.71 -12.01
C LEU A 164 8.75 10.08 -11.71
N PHE A 165 9.22 10.27 -10.48
CA PHE A 165 9.92 11.48 -10.07
C PHE A 165 11.21 11.68 -10.88
N VAL A 166 12.04 10.64 -10.98
CA VAL A 166 13.30 10.64 -11.74
C VAL A 166 13.09 10.97 -13.22
N ILE A 167 12.00 10.50 -13.82
CA ILE A 167 11.70 10.78 -15.23
C ILE A 167 11.37 12.26 -15.43
N LYS A 168 10.66 12.88 -14.48
CA LYS A 168 10.29 14.31 -14.51
C LYS A 168 11.47 15.22 -14.11
N HIS A 169 12.30 14.77 -13.16
CA HIS A 169 13.38 15.54 -12.54
C HIS A 169 14.69 14.73 -12.47
N PRO A 170 15.40 14.54 -13.60
CA PRO A 170 16.53 13.61 -13.69
C PRO A 170 17.77 14.04 -12.90
N GLU A 171 17.96 15.34 -12.65
CA GLU A 171 19.08 15.87 -11.85
C GLU A 171 18.73 16.09 -10.38
N GLU A 172 17.47 15.97 -9.97
CA GLU A 172 17.07 16.26 -8.58
C GLU A 172 17.20 15.03 -7.69
N THR A 173 17.58 15.23 -6.43
CA THR A 173 17.56 14.16 -5.44
C THR A 173 16.12 13.71 -5.18
N ILE A 174 15.93 12.41 -4.97
CA ILE A 174 14.61 11.88 -4.62
C ILE A 174 14.32 12.35 -3.18
N PRO A 175 13.19 13.02 -2.92
CA PRO A 175 12.82 13.40 -1.56
C PRO A 175 12.66 12.15 -0.68
N ASP A 176 13.16 12.21 0.55
CA ASP A 176 12.95 11.15 1.53
C ASP A 176 11.51 11.20 2.07
N GLU A 177 10.65 10.29 1.63
CA GLU A 177 9.27 10.15 2.13
C GLU A 177 9.19 9.86 3.64
N ASN A 178 10.29 9.45 4.29
CA ASN A 178 10.32 9.21 5.74
C ASN A 178 10.48 10.51 6.56
N ALA A 179 10.56 11.67 5.90
CA ALA A 179 10.93 12.91 6.56
C ALA A 179 9.76 13.68 7.19
N ASN A 180 8.48 13.42 6.88
CA ASN A 180 7.31 13.85 7.66
C ASN A 180 6.04 13.17 7.13
N ASP A 181 5.26 12.58 8.04
CA ASP A 181 3.94 11.98 7.85
C ASP A 181 2.83 13.06 7.90
N ASP A 182 3.15 14.28 7.45
CA ASP A 182 2.22 15.40 7.36
C ASP A 182 2.06 15.78 5.88
N ASP A 183 0.82 15.73 5.42
CA ASP A 183 0.35 15.98 4.06
C ASP A 183 1.04 17.20 3.39
N ASP A 184 1.38 17.01 2.11
CA ASP A 184 1.51 18.06 1.08
C ASP A 184 2.70 19.04 1.09
N GLU A 185 3.89 18.64 1.55
CA GLU A 185 5.11 19.39 1.18
C GLU A 185 6.30 18.47 0.85
N LEU A 186 6.48 18.20 -0.46
CA LEU A 186 7.69 17.57 -1.02
C LEU A 186 8.92 18.40 -0.63
N ASN A 187 9.59 18.03 0.46
CA ASN A 187 10.80 18.69 0.92
C ASN A 187 11.96 18.29 -0.01
N ILE A 188 12.17 19.05 -1.08
CA ILE A 188 13.26 18.85 -2.04
C ILE A 188 14.57 19.17 -1.32
N SER A 189 15.33 18.15 -0.91
CA SER A 189 16.69 18.36 -0.43
C SER A 189 17.53 19.00 -1.54
N GLY A 190 18.02 20.22 -1.32
CA GLY A 190 18.79 20.98 -2.30
C GLY A 190 20.10 20.30 -2.66
N GLY A 191 20.09 19.48 -3.70
CA GLY A 191 21.27 18.80 -4.24
C GLY A 191 21.00 18.25 -5.63
N LYS A 192 21.96 18.44 -6.55
CA LYS A 192 21.93 17.82 -7.88
C LYS A 192 22.59 16.44 -7.84
N VAL A 193 21.93 15.45 -8.42
CA VAL A 193 22.48 14.10 -8.64
C VAL A 193 23.37 14.13 -9.87
N SER A 194 24.62 13.71 -9.70
CA SER A 194 25.57 13.56 -10.81
C SER A 194 25.20 12.37 -11.69
N LEU A 195 25.11 12.59 -13.01
CA LEU A 195 24.96 11.53 -14.03
C LEU A 195 26.31 10.93 -14.47
N LYS A 196 27.39 11.29 -13.76
CA LYS A 196 28.75 10.82 -14.01
C LYS A 196 29.20 9.90 -12.88
N ASP A 197 29.94 8.86 -13.27
CA ASP A 197 30.54 7.88 -12.38
C ASP A 197 31.60 8.51 -11.47
N ALA A 198 31.57 8.17 -10.18
CA ALA A 198 32.48 8.73 -9.19
C ALA A 198 33.94 8.27 -9.37
N ILE A 199 34.15 7.15 -10.08
CA ILE A 199 35.49 6.59 -10.30
C ILE A 199 36.09 7.14 -11.60
N THR A 200 35.34 7.10 -12.70
CA THR A 200 35.84 7.49 -14.03
C THR A 200 35.56 8.95 -14.41
N LEU A 201 34.63 9.61 -13.73
CA LEU A 201 34.10 10.95 -14.07
C LEU A 201 33.45 11.02 -15.47
N ASN A 202 33.21 9.88 -16.10
CA ASN A 202 32.47 9.76 -17.36
C ASN A 202 30.98 9.53 -17.10
N TYR A 203 30.14 9.79 -18.09
CA TYR A 203 28.72 9.43 -18.01
C TYR A 203 28.55 7.92 -17.86
N TYR A 204 27.59 7.51 -17.04
CA TYR A 204 27.23 6.11 -16.89
C TYR A 204 26.71 5.52 -18.20
N GLU A 205 27.15 4.30 -18.52
CA GLU A 205 26.61 3.47 -19.59
C GLU A 205 25.83 2.29 -18.99
N LYS A 206 26.41 1.62 -17.99
CA LYS A 206 25.81 0.48 -17.26
C LYS A 206 25.96 0.71 -15.75
N PRO A 207 25.12 1.58 -15.16
CA PRO A 207 25.21 1.86 -13.74
C PRO A 207 24.77 0.65 -12.91
N VAL A 208 25.54 0.35 -11.88
CA VAL A 208 25.27 -0.69 -10.87
C VAL A 208 25.31 -0.08 -9.49
N ARG A 209 24.40 -0.52 -8.62
CA ARG A 209 24.28 -0.07 -7.24
C ARG A 209 24.69 -1.18 -6.28
N SER A 210 25.47 -0.83 -5.27
CA SER A 210 25.83 -1.73 -4.18
C SER A 210 24.70 -1.81 -3.15
N ASN A 211 24.25 -3.02 -2.81
CA ASN A 211 23.29 -3.20 -1.71
C ASN A 211 23.91 -2.92 -0.33
N SER A 212 25.24 -2.94 -0.22
CA SER A 212 25.93 -2.76 1.07
C SER A 212 26.03 -1.29 1.50
N CYS A 213 26.17 -0.37 0.55
CA CYS A 213 26.35 1.07 0.83
C CYS A 213 25.40 1.99 0.07
N GLY A 214 24.62 1.46 -0.89
CA GLY A 214 23.67 2.25 -1.67
C GLY A 214 24.28 3.14 -2.74
N HIS A 215 25.60 3.14 -2.92
CA HIS A 215 26.28 3.92 -3.95
C HIS A 215 26.21 3.26 -5.33
N THR A 216 26.22 4.10 -6.37
CA THR A 216 26.13 3.72 -7.78
C THR A 216 27.48 3.94 -8.47
N TYR A 217 27.83 3.03 -9.37
CA TYR A 217 29.09 3.02 -10.12
C TYR A 217 28.86 2.56 -11.55
N GLU A 218 29.78 2.89 -12.45
CA GLU A 218 29.85 2.24 -13.75
C GLU A 218 30.32 0.78 -13.61
N GLU A 219 29.63 -0.17 -14.24
CA GLU A 219 29.88 -1.62 -14.05
C GLU A 219 31.32 -2.02 -14.36
N SER A 220 31.86 -1.56 -15.49
CA SER A 220 33.23 -1.87 -15.91
C SER A 220 34.26 -1.35 -14.91
N SER A 221 34.05 -0.13 -14.42
CA SER A 221 34.92 0.58 -13.50
C SER A 221 34.96 -0.06 -12.11
N ILE A 222 33.80 -0.34 -11.51
CA ILE A 222 33.74 -0.96 -10.18
C ILE A 222 34.29 -2.38 -10.20
N ARG A 223 34.06 -3.15 -11.29
CA ARG A 223 34.62 -4.51 -11.41
C ARG A 223 36.14 -4.49 -11.46
N ALA A 224 36.73 -3.53 -12.16
CA ALA A 224 38.18 -3.34 -12.18
C ALA A 224 38.72 -2.94 -10.79
N HIS A 225 38.05 -2.04 -10.08
CA HIS A 225 38.41 -1.65 -8.71
C HIS A 225 38.35 -2.85 -7.75
N LEU A 226 37.27 -3.62 -7.79
CA LEU A 226 37.05 -4.79 -6.93
C LEU A 226 38.04 -5.94 -7.18
N ALA A 227 38.71 -5.98 -8.34
CA ALA A 227 39.81 -6.91 -8.58
C ALA A 227 41.04 -6.62 -7.70
N THR A 228 41.17 -5.38 -7.20
CA THR A 228 42.31 -4.94 -6.38
C THR A 228 41.94 -4.67 -4.93
N LYS A 229 40.75 -4.10 -4.67
CA LYS A 229 40.29 -3.70 -3.35
C LYS A 229 38.80 -4.00 -3.19
N ASN A 230 38.43 -4.72 -2.15
CA ASN A 230 37.04 -5.05 -1.84
C ASN A 230 36.29 -3.96 -1.06
N THR A 231 36.76 -2.70 -1.10
CA THR A 231 36.17 -1.58 -0.36
C THR A 231 35.48 -0.61 -1.32
N CYS A 232 34.48 0.10 -0.82
CA CYS A 232 33.86 1.21 -1.53
C CYS A 232 34.92 2.24 -1.97
N PRO A 233 34.94 2.65 -3.26
CA PRO A 233 35.87 3.66 -3.75
C PRO A 233 35.45 5.11 -3.43
N ILE A 234 34.22 5.32 -2.92
CA ILE A 234 33.73 6.66 -2.57
C ILE A 234 34.33 7.10 -1.24
N SER A 235 34.97 8.27 -1.26
CA SER A 235 35.58 8.90 -0.09
C SER A 235 34.61 8.98 1.08
N GLY A 236 35.05 8.52 2.25
CA GLY A 236 34.24 8.50 3.48
C GLY A 236 33.36 7.26 3.65
N CYS A 237 33.26 6.38 2.66
CA CYS A 237 32.53 5.13 2.78
C CYS A 237 33.47 3.95 3.07
N ASN A 238 33.31 3.31 4.23
CA ASN A 238 34.14 2.16 4.64
C ASN A 238 33.50 0.80 4.34
N ALA A 239 32.43 0.77 3.55
CA ALA A 239 31.70 -0.47 3.28
C ALA A 239 32.54 -1.44 2.43
N THR A 240 32.52 -2.72 2.81
CA THR A 240 33.06 -3.80 1.98
C THR A 240 32.03 -4.17 0.91
N ILE A 241 32.48 -4.18 -0.34
CA ILE A 241 31.64 -4.47 -1.52
C ILE A 241 32.17 -5.74 -2.16
N SER A 242 31.24 -6.63 -2.52
CA SER A 242 31.54 -7.82 -3.33
C SER A 242 30.95 -7.67 -4.73
N PRO A 243 31.53 -8.32 -5.75
CA PRO A 243 30.92 -8.36 -7.09
C PRO A 243 29.47 -8.84 -7.09
N ASN A 244 29.13 -9.77 -6.19
CA ASN A 244 27.79 -10.34 -6.06
C ASN A 244 26.78 -9.39 -5.38
N SER A 245 27.25 -8.39 -4.64
CA SER A 245 26.39 -7.38 -4.00
C SER A 245 25.98 -6.24 -4.95
N LEU A 246 26.56 -6.19 -6.14
CA LEU A 246 26.23 -5.20 -7.17
C LEU A 246 24.98 -5.64 -7.94
N LYS A 247 23.99 -4.76 -8.04
CA LYS A 247 22.78 -4.96 -8.84
C LYS A 247 22.64 -3.84 -9.87
N PRO A 248 22.03 -4.09 -11.04
CA PRO A 248 21.75 -3.03 -12.01
C PRO A 248 20.95 -1.89 -11.38
N ASP A 249 21.42 -0.66 -11.53
CA ASP A 249 20.74 0.54 -11.03
C ASP A 249 19.74 1.04 -12.06
N ARG A 250 18.52 0.52 -11.97
CA ARG A 250 17.45 0.88 -12.90
C ARG A 250 17.02 2.35 -12.76
N LEU A 251 17.09 2.93 -11.56
CA LEU A 251 16.73 4.33 -11.35
C LEU A 251 17.78 5.25 -11.99
N MET A 252 19.07 4.95 -11.83
CA MET A 252 20.12 5.72 -12.51
C MET A 252 20.01 5.61 -14.04
N LEU A 253 19.70 4.42 -14.58
CA LEU A 253 19.42 4.25 -16.02
C LEU A 253 18.24 5.12 -16.49
N MET A 254 17.18 5.20 -15.70
CA MET A 254 16.04 6.08 -16.00
C MET A 254 16.44 7.56 -15.98
N ARG A 255 17.25 8.00 -15.00
CA ARG A 255 17.80 9.37 -14.92
C ARG A 255 18.56 9.74 -16.19
N ILE A 256 19.50 8.89 -16.60
CA ILE A 256 20.32 9.12 -17.80
C ILE A 256 19.43 9.27 -19.03
N ARG A 257 18.45 8.37 -19.21
CA ARG A 257 17.52 8.43 -20.34
C ARG A 257 16.69 9.70 -20.36
N ALA A 258 16.14 10.10 -19.22
CA ALA A 258 15.36 11.32 -19.11
C ALA A 258 16.23 12.56 -19.39
N ALA A 259 17.44 12.63 -18.85
CA ALA A 259 18.38 13.73 -19.12
C ALA A 259 18.78 13.81 -20.60
N THR A 260 19.16 12.69 -21.21
CA THR A 260 19.49 12.65 -22.65
C THR A 260 18.32 13.08 -23.52
N ARG A 261 17.08 12.76 -23.13
CA ARG A 261 15.87 13.22 -23.82
C ARG A 261 15.72 14.74 -23.72
N MET A 262 15.90 15.32 -22.53
CA MET A 262 15.82 16.76 -22.31
C MET A 262 16.91 17.52 -23.10
N GLU A 263 18.15 17.01 -23.11
CA GLU A 263 19.25 17.58 -23.90
C GLU A 263 18.95 17.58 -25.41
N ARG A 264 18.43 16.46 -25.94
CA ARG A 264 18.01 16.36 -27.35
C ARG A 264 16.90 17.35 -27.71
N HIS A 265 15.92 17.52 -26.82
CA HIS A 265 14.84 18.46 -27.01
C HIS A 265 15.35 19.92 -27.01
N ASN A 266 16.25 20.25 -26.08
CA ASN A 266 16.87 21.57 -26.02
C ASN A 266 17.69 21.87 -27.29
N ASN A 267 18.53 20.93 -27.74
CA ASN A 267 19.34 21.12 -28.96
C ASN A 267 18.48 21.32 -30.21
N ARG A 268 17.38 20.57 -30.37
CA ARG A 268 16.44 20.77 -31.49
C ARG A 268 15.81 22.16 -31.50
N ASN A 269 15.47 22.68 -30.32
CA ASN A 269 14.90 24.03 -30.22
C ASN A 269 15.94 25.11 -30.55
N LEU A 270 17.22 24.89 -30.23
CA LEU A 270 18.31 25.81 -30.63
C LEU A 270 18.52 25.85 -32.14
N GLU A 271 18.40 24.73 -32.85
CA GLU A 271 18.57 24.68 -34.32
C GLU A 271 17.45 25.37 -35.09
N THR A 272 16.24 25.48 -34.52
CA THR A 272 15.09 26.13 -35.17
C THR A 272 15.04 27.66 -35.04
N VAL A 273 15.98 28.27 -34.32
CA VAL A 273 16.02 29.72 -34.05
C VAL A 273 17.08 30.45 -34.89
N VAL A 274 17.71 29.76 -35.85
CA VAL A 274 18.71 30.33 -36.77
C VAL A 274 18.16 30.52 -38.18
#